data_AF-A0A563F126-F1
#
_entry.id   AF-A0A563F126-F1
#
_cell.length_a   1.000
_cell.length_b   1.000
_cell.length_c   1.000
_cell.angle_alpha   90.00
_cell.angle_beta   90.00
_cell.angle_gamma   90.00
#
_symmetry.space_group_name_H-M   'P 1'
#
loop_
_entity.id
_entity.type
_entity.pdbx_description
1 polymer ?
#
loop_
_entity_poly.entity_id
_entity_poly.type
_entity_poly.pdbx_seq_one_letter_code
_entity_poly.pdbx_strand_id
1 'polypeptide(L)'
;MNYDKVRDDLRQFVLGRLAEDEQRLADDELPFLDEAERRGRLRILRSDDGKGLLLIPGPVQAQGERAPVPFPEKVAMLRTEIENTEDESLLRFLALAYDTHHSWQEEWRT
;
A
#
# COMPACT_ATOMS: atom_id res chain seq x y z
N MET A 1 -9.11 25.18 -5.51
CA MET A 1 -8.92 23.84 -4.91
C MET A 1 -7.65 23.92 -4.07
N ASN A 2 -7.73 23.71 -2.75
CA ASN A 2 -6.60 23.92 -1.84
C ASN A 2 -5.74 22.65 -1.85
N TYR A 3 -4.56 22.68 -2.48
CA TYR A 3 -3.69 21.51 -2.66
C TYR A 3 -3.30 20.85 -1.33
N ASP A 4 -3.10 21.68 -0.30
CA ASP A 4 -2.77 21.19 1.05
C ASP A 4 -3.88 20.32 1.65
N LYS A 5 -5.15 20.70 1.41
CA LYS A 5 -6.31 19.92 1.88
C LYS A 5 -6.41 18.57 1.17
N VAL A 6 -6.23 18.55 -0.16
CA VAL A 6 -6.29 17.31 -0.95
C VAL A 6 -5.20 16.32 -0.50
N ARG A 7 -4.00 16.82 -0.25
CA ARG A 7 -2.88 16.02 0.27
C ARG A 7 -3.19 15.46 1.66
N ASP A 8 -3.74 16.27 2.57
CA ASP A 8 -4.09 15.80 3.91
C ASP A 8 -5.21 14.76 3.88
N ASP A 9 -6.24 14.98 3.05
CA ASP A 9 -7.32 14.01 2.83
C ASP A 9 -6.76 12.67 2.30
N LEU A 10 -5.82 12.70 1.35
CA LEU A 10 -5.14 11.50 0.85
C LEU A 10 -4.30 10.82 1.93
N ARG A 11 -3.56 11.58 2.73
CA ARG A 11 -2.77 11.04 3.85
C ARG A 11 -3.67 10.32 4.85
N GLN A 12 -4.74 10.97 5.29
CA GLN A 12 -5.71 10.38 6.22
C GLN A 12 -6.33 9.10 5.65
N PHE A 13 -6.70 9.11 4.36
CA PHE A 13 -7.23 7.92 3.68
C PHE A 13 -6.24 6.75 3.72
N VAL A 14 -4.99 6.97 3.31
CA VAL A 14 -3.98 5.91 3.25
C VAL A 14 -3.63 5.39 4.65
N LEU A 15 -3.49 6.28 5.65
CA LEU A 15 -3.25 5.87 7.03
C LEU A 15 -4.40 5.06 7.61
N GLY A 16 -5.64 5.44 7.31
CA GLY A 16 -6.83 4.67 7.70
C GLY A 16 -6.83 3.26 7.11
N ARG A 17 -6.44 3.12 5.84
CA ARG A 17 -6.31 1.81 5.18
C ARG A 17 -5.17 0.96 5.72
N LEU A 18 -4.03 1.57 6.07
CA LEU A 18 -2.95 0.85 6.74
C LEU A 18 -3.36 0.33 8.12
N ALA A 19 -4.13 1.12 8.88
CA ALA A 19 -4.67 0.67 10.16
C ALA A 19 -5.68 -0.48 9.98
N GLU A 20 -6.50 -0.44 8.92
CA GLU A 20 -7.40 -1.56 8.57
C GLU A 20 -6.60 -2.82 8.23
N ASP A 21 -5.52 -2.71 7.45
CA ASP A 21 -4.65 -3.85 7.13
C ASP A 21 -3.94 -4.45 8.35
N GLU A 22 -3.52 -3.62 9.31
CA GLU A 22 -2.98 -4.12 10.59
C GLU A 22 -4.04 -4.85 11.41
N GLN A 23 -5.27 -4.33 11.44
CA GLN A 23 -6.38 -4.99 12.11
C GLN A 23 -6.69 -6.34 11.46
N ARG A 24 -6.72 -6.40 10.12
CA ARG A 24 -6.87 -7.66 9.37
C ARG A 24 -5.79 -8.67 9.75
N LEU A 25 -4.53 -8.26 9.79
CA LEU A 25 -3.45 -9.15 10.23
C LEU A 25 -3.66 -9.66 11.66
N ALA A 26 -4.11 -8.79 12.57
CA ALA A 26 -4.40 -9.16 13.96
C ALA A 26 -5.57 -10.16 14.09
N ASP A 27 -6.52 -10.11 13.15
CA ASP A 27 -7.66 -11.01 13.05
C ASP A 27 -7.36 -12.27 12.20
N ASP A 28 -6.08 -12.57 11.92
CA ASP A 28 -5.62 -13.66 11.05
C ASP A 28 -6.17 -13.57 9.60
N GLU A 29 -6.64 -12.40 9.18
CA GLU A 29 -7.03 -12.09 7.81
C GLU A 29 -5.83 -11.60 6.99
N LEU A 30 -5.86 -11.87 5.69
CA LEU A 30 -4.84 -11.35 4.78
C LEU A 30 -5.02 -9.82 4.61
N PRO A 31 -3.98 -9.01 4.87
CA PRO A 31 -4.00 -7.58 4.54
C PRO A 31 -4.20 -7.34 3.04
N PHE A 32 -4.87 -6.26 2.66
CA PHE A 32 -5.09 -5.87 1.28
C PHE A 32 -3.78 -5.68 0.54
N LEU A 33 -2.76 -5.05 1.14
CA LEU A 33 -1.46 -4.93 0.49
C LEU A 33 -0.86 -6.29 0.10
N ASP A 34 -0.92 -7.27 1.02
CA ASP A 34 -0.44 -8.63 0.74
C ASP A 34 -1.32 -9.35 -0.29
N GLU A 35 -2.64 -9.10 -0.28
CA GLU A 35 -3.57 -9.60 -1.31
C GLU A 35 -3.26 -9.01 -2.69
N ALA A 36 -2.94 -7.70 -2.77
CA ALA A 36 -2.50 -7.02 -3.98
C ALA A 36 -1.24 -7.65 -4.55
N GLU A 37 -0.28 -7.96 -3.67
CA GLU A 37 0.97 -8.63 -4.02
C GLU A 37 0.74 -10.06 -4.50
N ARG A 38 -0.11 -10.83 -3.82
CA ARG A 38 -0.48 -12.19 -4.26
C ARG A 38 -1.18 -12.21 -5.62
N ARG A 39 -1.99 -11.20 -5.90
CA ARG A 39 -2.64 -11.02 -7.21
C ARG A 39 -1.72 -10.42 -8.26
N GLY A 40 -0.47 -10.11 -7.89
CA GLY A 40 0.54 -9.53 -8.75
C GLY A 40 0.13 -8.16 -9.28
N ARG A 41 -0.64 -7.37 -8.53
CA ARG A 41 -1.14 -6.03 -8.90
C ARG A 41 -0.26 -4.89 -8.39
N LEU A 42 0.44 -5.18 -7.30
CA LEU A 42 1.41 -4.33 -6.65
C LEU A 42 2.57 -5.23 -6.23
N ARG A 43 3.77 -4.67 -6.11
CA ARG A 43 4.86 -5.32 -5.39
C ARG A 43 5.58 -4.29 -4.54
N ILE A 44 5.82 -4.65 -3.28
CA ILE A 44 6.51 -3.83 -2.31
C ILE A 44 7.83 -4.52 -1.99
N LEU A 45 8.89 -4.00 -2.61
CA LEU A 45 10.24 -4.52 -2.47
C LEU A 45 11.08 -3.59 -1.60
N ARG A 46 12.18 -4.11 -1.05
CA ARG A 46 13.22 -3.27 -0.47
C ARG A 46 13.93 -2.50 -1.59
N SER A 47 14.22 -1.22 -1.34
CA SER A 47 15.07 -0.41 -2.24
C SER A 47 16.49 -0.98 -2.33
N ASP A 48 17.20 -0.69 -3.42
CA ASP A 48 18.56 -1.20 -3.64
C ASP A 48 19.57 -0.71 -2.58
N ASP A 49 19.34 0.47 -2.01
CA ASP A 49 20.14 1.02 -0.91
C ASP A 49 19.74 0.45 0.48
N GLY A 50 18.66 -0.32 0.54
CA GLY A 50 18.18 -0.97 1.75
C GLY A 50 17.50 -0.05 2.78
N LYS A 51 17.33 1.25 2.51
CA LYS A 51 16.75 2.21 3.45
C LYS A 51 15.28 2.51 3.20
N GLY A 52 14.74 2.13 2.03
CA GLY A 52 13.38 2.46 1.63
C GLY A 52 12.62 1.29 1.03
N LEU A 53 11.41 1.60 0.56
CA LEU A 53 10.56 0.68 -0.18
C LEU A 53 10.46 1.12 -1.64
N LEU A 54 10.43 0.15 -2.54
CA LEU A 54 10.11 0.33 -3.94
C LEU A 54 8.70 -0.21 -4.19
N LEU A 55 7.79 0.67 -4.62
CA LEU A 55 6.42 0.33 -4.96
C LEU A 55 6.30 0.18 -6.47
N ILE A 56 5.92 -1.02 -6.94
CA ILE A 56 5.85 -1.34 -8.36
C ILE A 56 4.40 -1.68 -8.74
N PRO A 57 3.72 -0.86 -9.55
CA PRO A 57 2.37 -1.16 -10.04
C PRO A 57 2.36 -2.17 -11.20
N GLY A 58 1.20 -2.79 -11.40
CA GLY A 58 0.86 -3.51 -12.63
C GLY A 58 0.78 -5.02 -12.43
N PRO A 59 0.47 -5.81 -13.48
CA PRO A 59 0.69 -7.25 -13.49
C PRO A 59 2.18 -7.50 -13.43
N VAL A 60 2.73 -7.53 -12.21
CA VAL A 60 4.14 -7.86 -11.98
C VAL A 60 4.29 -9.35 -12.26
N GLN A 61 4.50 -9.72 -13.53
CA GLN A 61 5.15 -10.98 -13.88
C GLN A 61 6.35 -11.07 -12.96
N ALA A 62 6.55 -12.20 -12.29
CA ALA A 62 7.50 -12.42 -11.20
C ALA A 62 8.98 -12.11 -11.58
N GLN A 63 9.28 -10.86 -11.92
CA GLN A 63 10.56 -10.34 -12.33
C GLN A 63 11.27 -9.93 -11.05
N GLY A 64 11.90 -10.92 -10.45
CA GLY A 64 12.83 -10.73 -9.36
C GLY A 64 12.78 -11.88 -8.37
N GLU A 65 13.95 -12.48 -8.14
CA GLU A 65 14.25 -13.37 -7.01
C GLU A 65 14.07 -12.69 -5.64
N ARG A 66 13.76 -11.39 -5.60
CA ARG A 66 13.51 -10.65 -4.37
C ARG A 66 12.13 -10.98 -3.80
N ALA A 67 12.13 -11.57 -2.62
CA ALA A 67 10.92 -11.77 -1.84
C ALA A 67 10.27 -10.41 -1.53
N PRO A 68 8.92 -10.34 -1.52
CA PRO A 68 8.23 -9.16 -0.98
C PRO A 68 8.65 -8.96 0.47
N VAL A 69 8.67 -7.70 0.90
CA VAL A 69 8.96 -7.37 2.31
C VAL A 69 7.85 -7.99 3.18
N PRO A 70 8.13 -8.54 4.37
CA PRO A 70 7.08 -9.00 5.28
C PRO A 70 6.11 -7.87 5.65
N PHE A 71 4.82 -8.18 5.81
CA PHE A 71 3.81 -7.16 6.12
C PHE A 71 4.16 -6.27 7.34
N PRO A 72 4.58 -6.81 8.50
CA PRO A 72 4.89 -5.98 9.67
C PRO A 72 6.04 -4.98 9.42
N GLU A 73 6.98 -5.34 8.54
CA GLU A 73 8.10 -4.47 8.20
C GLU A 73 7.68 -3.41 7.20
N LYS A 74 6.95 -3.77 6.14
CA LYS A 74 6.51 -2.80 5.13
C LYS A 74 5.53 -1.78 5.72
N VAL A 75 4.62 -2.19 6.61
CA VAL A 75 3.63 -1.28 7.20
C VAL A 75 4.28 -0.22 8.09
N ALA A 76 5.30 -0.61 8.88
CA ALA A 76 6.05 0.32 9.71
C ALA A 76 6.79 1.36 8.87
N MET A 77 7.45 0.91 7.79
CA MET A 77 8.15 1.81 6.87
C MET A 77 7.18 2.73 6.12
N LEU A 78 6.08 2.18 5.59
CA LEU A 78 5.05 2.97 4.90
C LEU A 78 4.45 4.02 5.82
N ARG A 79 4.12 3.67 7.06
CA ARG A 79 3.59 4.62 8.05
C ARG A 79 4.56 5.78 8.27
N THR A 80 5.82 5.48 8.57
CA THR A 80 6.84 6.53 8.74
C THR A 80 6.97 7.40 7.51
N GLU A 81 6.97 6.82 6.31
CA GLU A 81 7.07 7.59 5.06
C GLU A 81 5.84 8.49 4.85
N ILE A 82 4.63 7.97 5.02
CA ILE A 82 3.37 8.71 4.80
C ILE A 82 3.20 9.86 5.79
N GLU A 83 3.61 9.66 7.05
CA GLU A 83 3.55 10.68 8.08
C GLU A 83 4.50 11.85 7.80
N ASN A 84 5.64 11.59 7.16
CA ASN A 84 6.69 12.58 6.94
C ASN A 84 6.75 13.11 5.49
N THR A 85 6.06 12.48 4.54
CA THR A 85 6.16 12.84 3.13
C THR A 85 5.32 14.07 2.76
N GLU A 86 5.90 14.87 1.88
CA GLU A 86 5.18 15.89 1.11
C GLU A 86 4.85 15.41 -0.32
N ASP A 87 5.24 14.19 -0.68
CA ASP A 87 5.03 13.61 -2.00
C ASP A 87 3.57 13.14 -2.19
N GLU A 88 2.78 14.01 -2.80
CA GLU A 88 1.40 13.73 -3.18
C GLU A 88 1.29 12.55 -4.17
N SER A 89 2.30 12.31 -5.00
CA SER A 89 2.27 11.23 -6.00
C SER A 89 2.33 9.86 -5.32
N LEU A 90 3.15 9.73 -4.29
CA LEU A 90 3.18 8.53 -3.43
C LEU A 90 1.83 8.30 -2.75
N LEU A 91 1.23 9.34 -2.17
CA LEU A 91 -0.06 9.23 -1.50
C LEU A 91 -1.18 8.83 -2.47
N ARG A 92 -1.20 9.41 -3.68
CA ARG A 92 -2.15 9.02 -4.73
C ARG A 92 -1.93 7.60 -5.22
N PHE A 93 -0.68 7.18 -5.35
CA PHE A 93 -0.35 5.83 -5.76
C PHE A 93 -0.89 4.80 -4.75
N LEU A 94 -0.63 5.02 -3.46
CA LEU A 94 -1.13 4.17 -2.39
C LEU A 94 -2.65 4.21 -2.29
N ALA A 95 -3.24 5.40 -2.43
CA ALA A 95 -4.69 5.55 -2.43
C ALA A 95 -5.33 4.75 -3.58
N LEU A 96 -4.75 4.81 -4.79
CA LEU A 96 -5.21 4.03 -5.93
C LEU A 96 -5.07 2.52 -5.69
N ALA A 97 -3.96 2.07 -5.09
CA ALA A 97 -3.78 0.67 -4.73
C ALA A 97 -4.91 0.20 -3.82
N TYR A 98 -5.28 0.96 -2.79
CA TYR A 98 -6.40 0.64 -1.89
C TYR A 98 -7.79 0.84 -2.51
N ASP A 99 -8.00 1.85 -3.36
CA ASP A 99 -9.28 2.10 -4.03
C ASP A 99 -9.64 0.96 -5.01
N THR A 100 -8.62 0.44 -5.70
CA THR A 100 -8.79 -0.73 -6.55
C THR A 100 -9.26 -1.94 -5.70
N HIS A 101 -8.84 -2.06 -4.43
CA HIS A 101 -9.39 -3.07 -3.51
C HIS A 101 -10.83 -2.81 -3.06
N HIS A 102 -11.25 -1.56 -2.85
CA HIS A 102 -12.66 -1.28 -2.52
C HIS A 102 -13.58 -1.75 -3.66
N SER A 103 -13.21 -1.41 -4.89
CA SER A 103 -13.92 -1.88 -6.09
C SER A 103 -13.94 -3.42 -6.18
N TRP A 104 -12.89 -4.11 -5.72
CA TRP A 104 -12.84 -5.58 -5.70
C TRP A 104 -13.65 -6.23 -4.59
N GLN A 105 -13.75 -5.60 -3.41
CA GLN A 105 -14.63 -6.06 -2.33
C GLN A 105 -16.11 -6.04 -2.76
N GLU A 106 -16.47 -5.12 -3.65
CA GLU A 106 -17.81 -5.06 -4.24
C GLU A 106 -18.06 -6.22 -5.23
N GLU A 107 -17.04 -6.65 -6.00
CA GLU A 107 -17.14 -7.79 -6.92
C GLU A 107 -17.31 -9.15 -6.20
N TRP A 108 -16.88 -9.28 -4.95
CA TRP A 108 -17.03 -10.52 -4.16
C TRP A 108 -18.38 -10.61 -3.44
N ARG A 109 -19.18 -9.54 -3.46
CA ARG A 109 -20.51 -9.47 -2.83
C ARG A 109 -21.65 -9.78 -3.80
N THR A 110 -21.34 -10.11 -5.06
CA THR A 110 -22.30 -10.52 -6.13
C THR A 110 -22.07 -11.98 -6.49
#